data_AF-A0A437LHP9-F1
#
_entry.id   AF-A0A437LHP9-F1
#
_cell.length_a   1.000
_cell.length_b   1.000
_cell.length_c   1.000
_cell.angle_alpha   90.00
_cell.angle_beta   90.00
_cell.angle_gamma   90.00
#
_symmetry.space_group_name_H-M   'P 1'
#
loop_
_entity.id
_entity.type
_entity.pdbx_description
1 polymer ?
#
loop_
_entity_poly.entity_id
_entity_poly.type
_entity_poly.pdbx_seq_one_letter_code
_entity_poly.pdbx_strand_id
1 'polypeptide(L)'
;MKLHPSEIAFLLDLAAAKASWKAAAAAGISNPSAVWIENANAWSKLSECLKQAGATENFVEVVSELMSGLLHSVLVSLDGGTSLAETTLISLRDEEGHEFKRFLHEFWPEYAERTSSREESGH
;
A
#
# COMPACT_ATOMS: atom_id res chain seq x y z
N MET A 1 -6.54 21.68 -1.14
CA MET A 1 -5.52 22.00 -0.11
C MET A 1 -4.17 21.49 -0.62
N LYS A 2 -3.05 22.20 -0.44
CA LYS A 2 -1.73 21.75 -0.91
C LYS A 2 -1.02 20.94 0.17
N LEU A 3 -0.48 19.77 -0.21
CA LEU A 3 0.35 18.92 0.65
C LEU A 3 1.79 19.46 0.74
N HIS A 4 2.44 19.22 1.87
CA HIS A 4 3.87 19.39 2.08
C HIS A 4 4.66 18.30 1.34
N PRO A 5 5.90 18.56 0.88
CA PRO A 5 6.71 17.56 0.19
C PRO A 5 6.86 16.23 0.95
N SER A 6 7.04 16.26 2.28
CA SER A 6 7.16 15.05 3.12
C SER A 6 5.88 14.22 3.11
N GLU A 7 4.69 14.85 3.08
CA GLU A 7 3.40 14.17 3.00
C GLU A 7 3.21 13.51 1.63
N ILE A 8 3.63 14.21 0.57
CA ILE A 8 3.62 13.67 -0.80
C ILE A 8 4.55 12.46 -0.90
N ALA A 9 5.77 12.56 -0.37
CA ALA A 9 6.73 11.47 -0.35
C ALA A 9 6.18 10.26 0.41
N PHE A 10 5.57 10.48 1.58
CA PHE A 10 4.94 9.42 2.35
C PHE A 10 3.82 8.71 1.58
N LEU A 11 2.91 9.46 0.94
CA LEU A 11 1.82 8.86 0.14
C LEU A 11 2.36 8.08 -1.07
N LEU A 12 3.43 8.56 -1.71
CA LEU A 12 4.11 7.85 -2.79
C LEU A 12 4.81 6.58 -2.30
N ASP A 13 5.40 6.58 -1.10
CA ASP A 13 5.98 5.39 -0.49
C ASP A 13 4.92 4.34 -0.16
N LEU A 14 3.73 4.76 0.33
CA LEU A 14 2.60 3.85 0.53
C LEU A 14 2.11 3.24 -0.79
N ALA A 15 2.07 4.02 -1.86
CA ALA A 15 1.69 3.54 -3.19
C ALA A 15 2.74 2.61 -3.79
N ALA A 16 4.04 2.89 -3.58
CA ALA A 16 5.12 1.98 -3.93
C ALA A 16 5.04 0.66 -3.16
N ALA A 17 4.72 0.72 -1.86
CA ALA A 17 4.48 -0.47 -1.04
C ALA A 17 3.29 -1.29 -1.57
N LYS A 18 2.16 -0.65 -1.90
CA LYS A 18 1.02 -1.31 -2.54
C LYS A 18 1.41 -1.99 -3.85
N ALA A 19 2.14 -1.30 -4.72
CA ALA A 19 2.62 -1.86 -5.99
C ALA A 19 3.56 -3.05 -5.79
N SER A 20 4.45 -2.98 -4.80
CA SER A 20 5.34 -4.09 -4.43
C SER A 20 4.57 -5.31 -3.97
N TRP A 21 3.54 -5.15 -3.13
CA TRP A 21 2.67 -6.25 -2.70
C TRP A 21 1.83 -6.83 -3.84
N LYS A 22 1.37 -5.99 -4.78
CA LYS A 22 0.71 -6.45 -6.01
C LYS A 22 1.65 -7.33 -6.85
N ALA A 23 2.90 -6.92 -7.02
CA ALA A 23 3.92 -7.71 -7.72
C ALA A 23 4.27 -9.01 -6.96
N ALA A 24 4.37 -8.94 -5.62
CA ALA A 24 4.61 -10.10 -4.78
C ALA A 24 3.46 -11.12 -4.88
N ALA A 25 2.20 -10.66 -4.98
CA ALA A 25 1.06 -11.55 -5.18
C ALA A 25 1.14 -12.31 -6.51
N ALA A 26 1.48 -11.63 -7.60
CA ALA A 26 1.68 -12.27 -8.89
C ALA A 26 2.85 -13.28 -8.87
N ALA A 27 3.96 -12.87 -8.26
CA ALA A 27 5.15 -13.71 -8.11
C ALA A 27 4.87 -14.94 -7.22
N GLY A 28 4.12 -14.78 -6.13
CA GLY A 28 3.79 -15.88 -5.22
C GLY A 28 2.94 -16.98 -5.87
N ILE A 29 2.09 -16.65 -6.85
CA ILE A 29 1.34 -17.64 -7.62
C ILE A 29 2.25 -18.44 -8.55
N SER A 30 3.21 -17.78 -9.20
CA SER A 30 4.08 -18.40 -10.22
C SER A 30 5.32 -19.07 -9.65
N ASN A 31 5.88 -18.49 -8.58
CA ASN A 31 7.09 -18.92 -7.90
C ASN A 31 7.00 -18.57 -6.40
N PRO A 32 6.37 -19.41 -5.58
CA PRO A 32 6.24 -19.20 -4.14
C PRO A 32 7.57 -18.95 -3.41
N SER A 33 8.70 -19.44 -3.93
CA SER A 33 10.01 -19.24 -3.31
C SER A 33 10.61 -17.84 -3.52
N ALA A 34 10.04 -17.04 -4.42
CA ALA A 34 10.52 -15.69 -4.74
C ALA A 34 9.96 -14.59 -3.81
N VAL A 35 9.02 -14.92 -2.93
CA VAL A 35 8.37 -13.94 -2.05
C VAL A 35 8.31 -14.45 -0.61
N TRP A 36 8.17 -13.52 0.34
CA TRP A 36 7.93 -13.89 1.74
C TRP A 36 6.57 -14.56 1.87
N ILE A 37 6.54 -15.83 2.24
CA ILE A 37 5.32 -16.61 2.43
C ILE A 37 5.33 -17.27 3.80
N GLU A 38 4.33 -16.96 4.61
CA GLU A 38 4.13 -17.61 5.91
C GLU A 38 3.33 -18.92 5.80
N ASN A 39 2.50 -19.05 4.76
CA ASN A 39 1.61 -20.21 4.56
C ASN A 39 1.78 -20.83 3.16
N ALA A 40 2.88 -21.56 2.96
CA ALA A 40 3.21 -22.17 1.67
C ALA A 40 2.11 -23.11 1.13
N ASN A 41 1.40 -23.82 2.01
CA ASN A 41 0.32 -24.74 1.63
C ASN A 41 -0.87 -23.99 1.01
N ALA A 42 -1.30 -22.87 1.60
CA ALA A 42 -2.38 -22.06 1.05
C ALA A 42 -2.02 -21.49 -0.34
N TRP A 43 -0.78 -20.99 -0.50
CA TRP A 43 -0.28 -20.50 -1.78
C TRP A 43 -0.24 -21.58 -2.86
N SER A 44 0.23 -22.78 -2.52
CA SER A 44 0.24 -23.92 -3.46
C SER A 44 -1.17 -24.25 -3.95
N LYS A 45 -2.14 -24.37 -3.03
CA LYS A 45 -3.54 -24.64 -3.40
C LYS A 45 -4.16 -23.52 -4.22
N LEU A 46 -3.87 -22.26 -3.87
CA LEU A 46 -4.37 -21.11 -4.60
C LEU A 46 -3.81 -21.08 -6.03
N SER A 47 -2.50 -21.31 -6.20
CA SER A 47 -1.85 -21.40 -7.52
C SER A 47 -2.49 -22.50 -8.39
N GLU A 48 -2.85 -23.64 -7.80
CA GLU A 48 -3.58 -24.70 -8.51
C GLU A 48 -4.98 -24.27 -8.97
N CYS A 49 -5.67 -23.45 -8.18
CA CYS A 49 -7.00 -22.93 -8.52
C CYS A 49 -6.96 -21.83 -9.59
N LEU A 50 -5.86 -21.07 -9.69
CA LEU A 50 -5.73 -19.93 -10.60
C LEU A 50 -5.15 -20.28 -12.00
N LYS A 51 -5.28 -21.55 -12.42
CA LYS A 51 -4.79 -22.03 -13.74
C LYS A 51 -5.58 -21.52 -14.95
N GLN A 52 -6.77 -20.94 -14.72
CA GLN A 52 -7.59 -20.40 -15.80
C GLN A 52 -7.00 -19.08 -16.33
N ALA A 53 -7.14 -18.84 -17.64
CA ALA A 53 -6.69 -17.60 -18.25
C ALA A 53 -7.37 -16.39 -17.59
N GLY A 54 -6.60 -15.38 -17.18
CA GLY A 54 -7.10 -14.18 -16.50
C GLY A 54 -7.29 -14.34 -14.98
N ALA A 55 -7.17 -15.55 -14.41
CA ALA A 55 -7.43 -15.77 -12.99
C ALA A 55 -6.35 -15.16 -12.09
N THR A 56 -5.09 -15.21 -12.52
CA THR A 56 -3.98 -14.60 -11.76
C THR A 56 -4.10 -13.08 -11.76
N GLU A 57 -4.45 -12.48 -12.90
CA GLU A 57 -4.68 -11.05 -13.03
C GLU A 57 -5.82 -10.58 -12.13
N ASN A 58 -6.96 -11.29 -12.15
CA ASN A 58 -8.09 -10.99 -11.26
C ASN A 58 -7.71 -11.11 -9.78
N PHE A 59 -6.95 -12.14 -9.40
CA PHE A 59 -6.46 -12.27 -8.03
C PHE A 59 -5.58 -11.09 -7.62
N VAL A 60 -4.67 -10.68 -8.50
CA VAL A 60 -3.76 -9.56 -8.27
C VAL A 60 -4.52 -8.24 -8.12
N GLU A 61 -5.61 -8.03 -8.88
CA GLU A 61 -6.48 -6.86 -8.69
C GLU A 61 -7.24 -6.90 -7.37
N VAL A 62 -7.76 -8.05 -6.96
CA VAL A 62 -8.39 -8.21 -5.63
C VAL A 62 -7.39 -7.89 -4.51
N VAL A 63 -6.15 -8.37 -4.61
CA VAL A 63 -5.10 -8.02 -3.64
C VAL A 63 -4.84 -6.51 -3.63
N SER A 64 -4.77 -5.87 -4.80
CA SER A 64 -4.61 -4.42 -4.92
C SER A 64 -5.73 -3.65 -4.21
N GLU A 65 -6.99 -4.08 -4.36
CA GLU A 65 -8.15 -3.49 -3.69
C GLU A 65 -8.10 -3.66 -2.17
N LEU A 66 -7.75 -4.86 -1.68
CA LEU A 66 -7.58 -5.11 -0.24
C LEU A 66 -6.46 -4.24 0.35
N MET A 67 -5.37 -4.02 -0.38
CA MET A 67 -4.29 -3.11 0.03
C MET A 67 -4.74 -1.65 0.05
N SER A 68 -5.56 -1.21 -0.90
CA SER A 68 -6.18 0.12 -0.84
C SER A 68 -7.03 0.29 0.42
N GLY A 69 -7.85 -0.70 0.79
CA GLY A 69 -8.67 -0.66 2.00
C GLY A 69 -7.84 -0.63 3.29
N LEU A 70 -6.77 -1.43 3.36
CA LEU A 70 -5.84 -1.45 4.49
C LEU A 70 -5.13 -0.10 4.65
N LEU A 71 -4.53 0.42 3.58
CA LEU A 71 -3.77 1.69 3.62
C LEU A 71 -4.69 2.87 3.94
N HIS A 72 -5.90 2.90 3.37
CA HIS A 72 -6.89 3.90 3.73
C HIS A 72 -7.22 3.85 5.23
N SER A 73 -7.42 2.65 5.79
CA SER A 73 -7.73 2.47 7.21
C SER A 73 -6.57 2.89 8.13
N VAL A 74 -5.31 2.66 7.72
CA VAL A 74 -4.12 3.16 8.42
C VAL A 74 -4.11 4.69 8.42
N LEU A 75 -4.36 5.33 7.28
CA LEU A 75 -4.44 6.78 7.18
C LEU A 75 -5.57 7.36 8.03
N VAL A 76 -6.78 6.77 7.99
CA VAL A 76 -7.91 7.17 8.85
C VAL A 76 -7.54 7.06 10.33
N SER A 77 -6.80 6.01 10.72
CA SER A 77 -6.33 5.85 12.10
C SER A 77 -5.36 6.95 12.50
N LEU A 78 -4.41 7.31 11.62
CA LEU A 78 -3.50 8.43 11.82
C LEU A 78 -4.24 9.78 11.84
N ASP A 79 -5.33 9.90 11.11
CA ASP A 79 -6.16 11.11 11.10
C ASP A 79 -7.07 11.24 12.33
N GLY A 80 -7.14 10.21 13.17
CA GLY A 80 -7.97 10.18 14.37
C GLY A 80 -9.43 9.77 14.11
N GLY A 81 -9.72 9.13 12.98
CA GLY A 81 -11.07 8.66 12.61
C GLY A 81 -11.45 7.30 13.21
N THR A 82 -10.73 6.82 14.21
CA THR A 82 -10.99 5.52 14.88
C THR A 82 -11.13 5.72 16.39
N SER A 83 -11.61 4.69 17.11
CA SER A 83 -11.75 4.71 18.56
C SER A 83 -10.43 4.95 19.31
N LEU A 84 -9.28 4.73 18.67
CA LEU A 84 -7.98 5.08 19.25
C LEU A 84 -7.94 6.57 19.65
N ALA A 85 -8.53 7.45 18.85
CA ALA A 85 -8.56 8.90 19.07
C ALA A 85 -9.28 9.33 20.35
N GLU A 86 -10.13 8.47 20.92
CA GLU A 86 -10.79 8.73 22.20
C GLU A 86 -9.80 8.71 23.37
N THR A 87 -8.66 8.02 23.19
CA THR A 87 -7.66 7.85 24.24
C THR A 87 -6.31 8.45 23.85
N THR A 88 -5.93 8.39 22.58
CA THR A 88 -4.62 8.79 22.08
C THR A 88 -4.70 9.27 20.63
N LEU A 89 -4.07 10.40 20.33
CA LEU A 89 -3.84 10.85 18.96
C LEU A 89 -2.38 10.62 18.59
N ILE A 90 -2.16 9.92 17.49
CA ILE A 90 -0.82 9.77 16.88
C ILE A 90 -0.59 10.96 15.96
N SER A 91 0.61 11.53 15.98
CA SER A 91 1.06 12.52 15.00
C SER A 91 2.32 12.02 14.30
N LEU A 92 2.42 12.32 13.00
CA LEU A 92 3.63 12.09 12.21
C LEU A 92 4.33 13.44 12.02
N ARG A 93 5.65 13.44 12.19
CA ARG A 93 6.50 14.59 11.95
C ARG A 93 7.70 14.14 11.12
N ASP A 94 8.14 14.97 10.19
CA ASP A 94 9.45 14.76 9.57
C ASP A 94 10.59 15.19 10.50
N GLU A 95 11.83 15.01 10.04
CA GLU A 95 13.03 15.31 10.83
C GLU A 95 13.17 16.80 11.15
N GLU A 96 12.60 17.66 10.31
CA GLU A 96 12.52 19.11 10.48
C GLU A 96 11.40 19.53 11.44
N GLY A 97 10.60 18.59 11.92
CA GLY A 97 9.52 18.81 12.87
C GLY A 97 8.21 19.28 12.25
N HIS A 98 8.07 19.24 10.92
CA HIS A 98 6.82 19.53 10.24
C HIS A 98 5.80 18.43 10.56
N GLU A 99 4.73 18.81 11.26
CA GLU A 99 3.63 17.90 11.55
C GLU A 99 2.74 17.71 10.33
N PHE A 100 2.53 16.44 10.00
CA PHE A 100 1.67 16.03 8.90
C PHE A 100 0.23 16.45 9.20
N LYS A 101 -0.49 16.86 8.16
CA LYS A 101 -1.89 17.22 8.21
C LYS A 101 -2.72 16.05 8.71
N ARG A 102 -3.85 16.39 9.32
CA ARG A 102 -4.98 15.47 9.44
C ARG A 102 -5.69 15.39 8.10
N PHE A 103 -6.43 14.30 7.91
CA PHE A 103 -7.19 13.96 6.71
C PHE A 103 -6.31 13.54 5.51
N LEU A 104 -5.14 12.93 5.76
CA LEU A 104 -4.31 12.36 4.68
C LEU A 104 -5.05 11.27 3.89
N HIS A 105 -6.00 10.56 4.50
CA HIS A 105 -6.82 9.56 3.80
C HIS A 105 -7.64 10.13 2.64
N GLU A 106 -7.96 11.43 2.65
CA GLU A 106 -8.70 12.09 1.56
C GLU A 106 -7.84 12.22 0.29
N PHE A 107 -6.52 12.30 0.45
CA PHE A 107 -5.59 12.41 -0.67
C PHE A 107 -5.21 11.05 -1.25
N TRP A 108 -5.41 9.96 -0.50
CA TRP A 108 -5.00 8.62 -0.91
C TRP A 108 -5.48 8.21 -2.32
N PRO A 109 -6.73 8.45 -2.74
CA PRO A 109 -7.17 8.08 -4.09
C PRO A 109 -6.33 8.70 -5.22
N GLU A 110 -5.75 9.88 -5.00
CA GLU A 110 -4.89 10.54 -6.00
C GLU A 110 -3.52 9.87 -6.14
N TYR A 111 -3.06 9.18 -5.09
CA TYR A 111 -1.74 8.55 -5.01
C TYR A 111 -1.78 7.03 -5.09
N ALA A 112 -2.92 6.38 -4.88
CA ALA A 112 -3.03 4.92 -4.75
C ALA A 112 -2.48 4.10 -5.93
N GLU A 113 -2.43 4.69 -7.12
CA GLU A 113 -1.85 4.09 -8.34
C GLU A 113 -0.58 4.79 -8.82
N ARG A 114 -0.09 5.79 -8.09
CA ARG A 114 1.14 6.52 -8.40
C ARG A 114 2.32 5.87 -7.71
N THR A 115 3.22 5.26 -8.45
CA THR A 115 4.53 4.91 -7.89
C THR A 115 5.46 6.11 -7.97
N SER A 116 6.41 6.22 -7.03
CA SER A 116 7.49 7.20 -7.15
C SER A 116 8.28 6.90 -8.42
N SER A 117 8.18 7.76 -9.44
CA SER A 117 9.10 7.74 -10.59
C SER A 117 10.50 8.07 -10.08
N ARG A 118 11.27 7.04 -9.69
CA ARG A 118 12.67 7.18 -9.28
C ARG A 118 13.60 6.64 -10.37
N GLU A 119 13.39 7.14 -11.59
CA GLU A 119 14.27 7.15 -12.77
C GLU A 119 13.82 8.43 -13.51
N GLU A 120 14.59 9.46 -13.84
CA GLU A 120 16.01 9.66 -14.14
C GLU A 120 16.36 11.12 -13.79
N SER A 121 17.42 11.35 -13.00
CA SER A 121 18.16 12.63 -12.97
C SER A 121 19.55 12.37 -12.42
N GLY A 122 20.26 11.46 -13.10
CA GLY A 122 21.72 11.41 -13.09
C GLY A 122 22.16 11.72 -14.51
N HIS A 123 22.54 12.97 -14.75
CA HIS A 123 23.46 13.35 -15.82
C HIS A 123 24.70 13.93 -15.14
#